data_AF-A0A349HBU4-F1
#
_entry.id   AF-A0A349HBU4-F1
#
_cell.length_a   1.000
_cell.length_b   1.000
_cell.length_c   1.000
_cell.angle_alpha   90.00
_cell.angle_beta   90.00
_cell.angle_gamma   90.00
#
_symmetry.space_group_name_H-M   'P 1'
#
loop_
_entity.id
_entity.type
_entity.pdbx_description
1 polymer ?
#
loop_
_entity_poly.entity_id
_entity_poly.type
_entity_poly.pdbx_seq_one_letter_code
_entity_poly.pdbx_strand_id
1 'polypeptide(L)'
;MTHPDSGNDSVNDIGDETAIDAVLLGEGRHPNPFAVLGRHGDGQYAIVRAFWPGARQILLVDTAEPLRQLPGTDLFQWRGLATALPLHYRLRWTDGNGREFTARDPYSFPPLLSLYDLHLFNEGRHLHAYRVLGAHPRLVEGVSGVLFAVWAPNAERVSVIGDFNYWDGRYHPLRRRGHVWELFVPGITAG
;
A
#
# COMPACT_ATOMS: atom_id res chain seq x y z
N MET A 1 -13.75 29.61 -39.97
CA MET A 1 -14.33 30.13 -38.72
C MET A 1 -14.29 28.98 -37.72
N THR A 2 -13.28 29.05 -36.83
CA THR A 2 -13.03 28.31 -35.58
C THR A 2 -13.83 27.03 -35.26
N HIS A 3 -13.10 25.91 -35.21
CA HIS A 3 -13.38 24.72 -34.40
C HIS A 3 -13.51 25.10 -32.91
N PRO A 4 -14.43 24.50 -32.13
CA PRO A 4 -14.35 24.53 -30.69
C PRO A 4 -13.40 23.44 -30.18
N ASP A 5 -12.56 23.88 -29.25
CA ASP A 5 -11.48 23.19 -28.56
C ASP A 5 -12.04 22.09 -27.64
N SER A 6 -11.70 20.83 -27.91
CA SER A 6 -12.01 19.67 -27.06
C SER A 6 -10.83 19.39 -26.14
N GLY A 7 -10.82 20.04 -24.97
CA GLY A 7 -9.75 19.90 -23.98
C GLY A 7 -10.24 20.14 -22.57
N ASN A 8 -11.08 19.25 -22.02
CA ASN A 8 -11.36 19.25 -20.57
C ASN A 8 -11.82 17.91 -19.95
N ASP A 9 -11.63 16.77 -20.62
CA ASP A 9 -12.19 15.48 -20.13
C ASP A 9 -11.22 14.66 -19.25
N SER A 10 -9.95 15.03 -19.12
CA SER A 10 -8.94 14.20 -18.43
C SER A 10 -8.76 14.46 -16.94
N VAL A 11 -9.30 15.56 -16.40
CA VAL A 11 -9.11 15.93 -14.98
C VAL A 11 -10.21 15.36 -14.07
N ASN A 12 -11.42 15.17 -14.58
CA ASN A 12 -12.51 14.55 -13.82
C ASN A 12 -12.36 13.02 -13.70
N ASP A 13 -11.74 12.38 -14.69
CA ASP A 13 -11.63 10.91 -14.80
C ASP A 13 -10.76 10.29 -13.68
N ILE A 14 -9.67 10.98 -13.30
CA ILE A 14 -8.76 10.53 -12.22
C ILE A 14 -9.44 10.59 -10.85
N GLY A 15 -10.36 11.54 -10.66
CA GLY A 15 -11.13 11.69 -9.43
C GLY A 15 -12.15 10.56 -9.23
N ASP A 16 -12.79 10.15 -10.32
CA ASP A 16 -13.79 9.08 -10.32
C ASP A 16 -13.15 7.69 -10.15
N GLU A 17 -12.00 7.43 -10.79
CA GLU A 17 -11.25 6.17 -10.62
C GLU A 17 -10.79 6.00 -9.17
N THR A 18 -10.21 7.05 -8.56
CA THR A 18 -9.77 7.01 -7.16
C THR A 18 -10.94 6.77 -6.19
N ALA A 19 -12.14 7.27 -6.52
CA ALA A 19 -13.34 7.03 -5.71
C ALA A 19 -13.80 5.57 -5.78
N ILE A 20 -13.78 4.96 -6.98
CA ILE A 20 -14.07 3.53 -7.16
C ILE A 20 -13.06 2.68 -6.38
N ASP A 21 -11.78 3.01 -6.47
CA ASP A 21 -10.73 2.32 -5.74
C ASP A 21 -10.93 2.41 -4.23
N ALA A 22 -11.33 3.58 -3.72
CA ALA A 22 -11.62 3.78 -2.30
C ALA A 22 -12.79 2.89 -1.83
N VAL A 23 -13.83 2.74 -2.65
CA VAL A 23 -14.96 1.82 -2.37
C VAL A 23 -14.46 0.37 -2.34
N LEU A 24 -13.69 -0.05 -3.35
CA LEU A 24 -13.15 -1.41 -3.41
C LEU A 24 -12.20 -1.72 -2.26
N LEU A 25 -11.43 -0.74 -1.77
CA LEU A 25 -10.62 -0.87 -0.56
C LEU A 25 -11.50 -1.00 0.69
N GLY A 26 -12.55 -0.17 0.80
CA GLY A 26 -13.55 -0.21 1.86
C GLY A 26 -14.24 -1.56 2.02
N GLU A 27 -14.59 -2.18 0.89
CA GLU A 27 -15.20 -3.51 0.80
C GLU A 27 -14.17 -4.65 0.96
N GLY A 28 -12.88 -4.36 0.98
CA GLY A 28 -11.83 -5.38 1.00
C GLY A 28 -11.80 -6.23 -0.27
N ARG A 29 -12.07 -5.63 -1.43
CA ARG A 29 -12.16 -6.28 -2.76
C ARG A 29 -11.16 -5.75 -3.79
N HIS A 30 -10.34 -4.76 -3.42
CA HIS A 30 -9.37 -4.18 -4.34
C HIS A 30 -8.29 -5.20 -4.79
N PRO A 31 -8.12 -5.45 -6.11
CA PRO A 31 -7.21 -6.50 -6.60
C PRO A 31 -5.74 -6.06 -6.65
N ASN A 32 -5.47 -4.75 -6.77
CA ASN A 32 -4.11 -4.21 -6.83
C ASN A 32 -3.91 -2.98 -5.90
N PRO A 33 -3.85 -3.16 -4.57
CA PRO A 33 -3.76 -2.04 -3.63
C PRO A 33 -2.57 -1.10 -3.90
N PHE A 34 -1.47 -1.61 -4.45
CA PHE A 34 -0.26 -0.83 -4.76
C PHE A 34 -0.41 0.12 -5.94
N ALA A 35 -1.45 -0.03 -6.77
CA ALA A 35 -1.78 0.98 -7.78
C ALA A 35 -2.31 2.28 -7.16
N VAL A 36 -2.82 2.20 -5.92
CA VAL A 36 -3.56 3.29 -5.27
C VAL A 36 -2.82 3.77 -4.03
N LEU A 37 -2.46 2.84 -3.14
CA LEU A 37 -1.80 3.09 -1.86
C LEU A 37 -0.31 3.35 -2.02
N GLY A 38 0.26 4.04 -1.03
CA GLY A 38 1.67 4.38 -1.00
C GLY A 38 2.00 5.68 -1.72
N ARG A 39 3.26 5.80 -2.14
CA ARG A 39 3.80 6.97 -2.85
C ARG A 39 3.71 6.78 -4.36
N HIS A 40 3.09 7.75 -5.01
CA HIS A 40 2.94 7.89 -6.46
C HIS A 40 3.45 9.25 -6.92
N GLY A 41 3.60 9.46 -8.23
CA GLY A 41 3.95 10.77 -8.80
C GLY A 41 4.92 10.70 -9.98
N ASP A 42 5.37 11.87 -10.42
CA ASP A 42 6.20 12.07 -11.62
C ASP A 42 7.68 12.38 -11.31
N GLY A 43 8.06 12.29 -10.02
CA GLY A 43 9.41 12.60 -9.54
C GLY A 43 9.61 14.05 -9.12
N GLN A 44 8.79 14.99 -9.61
CA GLN A 44 8.77 16.37 -9.09
C GLN A 44 7.77 16.48 -7.93
N TYR A 45 6.58 15.91 -8.12
CA TYR A 45 5.54 15.83 -7.11
C TYR A 45 5.36 14.40 -6.63
N ALA A 46 4.97 14.27 -5.36
CA ALA A 46 4.54 13.02 -4.78
C ALA A 46 3.07 13.14 -4.36
N ILE A 47 2.31 12.07 -4.61
CA ILE A 47 1.00 11.82 -4.03
C ILE A 47 1.16 10.65 -3.09
N VAL A 48 0.84 10.85 -1.81
CA VAL A 48 0.79 9.77 -0.82
C VAL A 48 -0.66 9.43 -0.57
N ARG A 49 -1.03 8.16 -0.71
CA ARG A 49 -2.35 7.67 -0.34
C ARG A 49 -2.27 6.58 0.70
N ALA A 50 -3.10 6.71 1.73
CA ALA A 50 -3.21 5.74 2.80
C ALA A 50 -4.68 5.43 3.04
N PHE A 51 -4.99 4.15 3.22
CA PHE A 51 -6.33 3.69 3.55
C PHE A 51 -6.32 3.16 4.98
N TRP A 52 -7.16 3.72 5.83
CA TRP A 52 -7.19 3.38 7.25
C TRP A 52 -8.64 3.40 7.78
N PRO A 53 -9.30 2.22 7.85
CA PRO A 53 -10.69 2.13 8.29
C PRO A 53 -10.95 2.84 9.62
N GLY A 54 -11.87 3.82 9.61
CA GLY A 54 -12.26 4.53 10.83
C GLY A 54 -11.22 5.48 11.42
N ALA A 55 -10.10 5.76 10.73
CA ALA A 55 -9.20 6.83 11.15
C ALA A 55 -9.89 8.18 10.99
N ARG A 56 -9.79 9.05 12.01
CA ARG A 56 -10.30 10.43 11.90
C ARG A 56 -9.34 11.35 11.14
N GLN A 57 -8.04 11.10 11.31
CA GLN A 57 -6.99 11.91 10.72
C GLN A 57 -5.72 11.07 10.56
N ILE A 58 -5.02 11.29 9.47
CA ILE A 58 -3.69 10.76 9.22
C ILE A 58 -2.75 11.94 8.92
N LEU A 59 -1.56 11.92 9.49
CA LEU A 59 -0.52 12.92 9.27
C LEU A 59 0.76 12.26 8.75
N LEU A 60 1.44 12.96 7.84
CA LEU A 60 2.83 12.67 7.51
C LEU A 60 3.70 13.19 8.65
N VAL A 61 4.45 12.30 9.30
CA VAL A 61 5.34 12.69 10.40
C VAL A 61 6.49 13.56 9.88
N ASP A 62 6.98 13.28 8.68
CA ASP A 62 8.19 13.89 8.14
C ASP A 62 7.97 15.33 7.65
N THR A 63 6.75 15.70 7.25
CA THR A 63 6.37 17.08 6.89
C THR A 63 5.47 17.76 7.92
N ALA A 64 4.95 17.01 8.90
CA ALA A 64 3.90 17.44 9.82
C ALA A 64 2.58 17.87 9.15
N GLU A 65 2.36 17.47 7.88
CA GLU A 65 1.16 17.83 7.13
C GLU A 65 0.09 16.73 7.22
N PRO A 66 -1.20 17.10 7.32
CA PRO A 66 -2.29 16.13 7.28
C PRO A 66 -2.52 15.61 5.86
N LEU A 67 -2.90 14.33 5.76
CA LEU A 67 -3.54 13.83 4.56
C LEU A 67 -5.01 14.27 4.57
N ARG A 68 -5.52 14.73 3.44
CA ARG A 68 -6.93 15.07 3.25
C ARG A 68 -7.72 13.80 2.98
N GLN A 69 -8.78 13.58 3.73
CA GLN A 69 -9.70 12.47 3.48
C GLN A 69 -10.45 12.70 2.17
N LEU A 70 -10.58 11.64 1.36
CA LEU A 70 -11.49 11.64 0.22
C LEU A 70 -12.93 11.49 0.75
N PRO A 71 -13.85 12.44 0.47
CA PRO A 71 -15.16 12.50 1.10
C PRO A 71 -15.94 11.18 0.99
N GLY A 72 -16.51 10.73 2.11
CA GLY A 72 -17.33 9.51 2.17
C GLY A 72 -16.55 8.20 2.17
N THR A 73 -15.22 8.24 2.30
CA THR A 73 -14.35 7.05 2.25
C THR A 73 -13.31 7.06 3.37
N ASP A 74 -12.66 5.93 3.61
CA ASP A 74 -11.51 5.81 4.52
C ASP A 74 -10.16 5.96 3.80
N LEU A 75 -10.16 6.56 2.60
CA LEU A 75 -8.96 6.85 1.82
C LEU A 75 -8.50 8.29 2.08
N PHE A 76 -7.21 8.45 2.35
CA PHE A 76 -6.58 9.74 2.65
C PHE A 76 -5.49 10.03 1.64
N GLN A 77 -5.34 11.29 1.25
CA GLN A 77 -4.37 11.74 0.27
C GLN A 77 -3.60 12.98 0.70
N TRP A 78 -2.29 12.96 0.49
CA TRP A 78 -1.44 14.15 0.51
C TRP A 78 -0.79 14.36 -0.86
N ARG A 79 -0.55 15.63 -1.22
CA ARG A 79 0.19 16.00 -2.43
C ARG A 79 1.18 17.12 -2.10
N GLY A 80 2.43 16.95 -2.52
CA GLY A 80 3.47 17.95 -2.36
C GLY A 80 4.72 17.63 -3.17
N LEU A 81 5.83 18.30 -2.87
CA LEU A 81 7.11 18.06 -3.55
C LEU A 81 7.65 16.68 -3.19
N ALA A 82 8.14 15.94 -4.18
CA ALA A 82 8.71 14.61 -3.99
C ALA A 82 9.94 14.63 -3.06
N THR A 83 10.71 15.73 -3.08
CA THR A 83 11.89 15.93 -2.23
C THR A 83 11.55 16.23 -0.77
N ALA A 84 10.29 16.58 -0.47
CA ALA A 84 9.85 16.83 0.90
C ALA A 84 9.69 15.53 1.72
N LEU A 85 9.64 14.37 1.05
CA LEU A 85 9.44 13.08 1.71
C LEU A 85 10.63 12.14 1.53
N PRO A 86 11.07 11.47 2.61
CA PRO A 86 11.99 10.35 2.48
C PRO A 86 11.32 9.21 1.69
N LEU A 87 12.13 8.25 1.24
CA LEU A 87 11.65 7.09 0.48
C LEU A 87 10.59 6.30 1.27
N HIS A 88 10.86 6.02 2.54
CA HIS A 88 9.96 5.36 3.47
C HIS A 88 9.47 6.33 4.55
N TYR A 89 8.47 7.14 4.22
CA TYR A 89 7.85 8.08 5.16
C TYR A 89 7.07 7.36 6.26
N ARG A 90 6.74 8.11 7.32
CA ARG A 90 5.93 7.64 8.44
C ARG A 90 4.59 8.32 8.47
N LEU A 91 3.57 7.54 8.79
CA LEU A 91 2.22 7.99 9.03
C LEU A 91 1.94 7.94 10.53
N ARG A 92 1.24 8.97 11.01
CA ARG A 92 0.67 9.00 12.36
C ARG A 92 -0.84 9.13 12.26
N TRP A 93 -1.58 8.33 13.02
CA TRP A 93 -3.04 8.37 13.08
C TRP A 93 -3.53 8.10 14.50
N THR A 94 -4.80 8.39 14.72
CA THR A 94 -5.49 8.12 15.98
C THR A 94 -6.61 7.11 15.74
N ASP A 95 -6.70 6.07 16.57
CA ASP A 95 -7.79 5.08 16.49
C ASP A 95 -9.09 5.60 17.15
N GLY A 96 -10.14 4.77 17.11
CA GLY A 96 -11.43 5.08 17.74
C GLY A 96 -11.37 5.25 19.27
N ASN A 97 -10.32 4.75 19.93
CA ASN A 97 -10.10 4.86 21.38
C ASN A 97 -9.26 6.08 21.76
N GLY A 98 -8.85 6.90 20.80
CA GLY A 98 -7.98 8.05 21.04
C GLY A 98 -6.50 7.69 21.20
N ARG A 99 -6.09 6.45 20.90
CA ARG A 99 -4.69 6.05 20.93
C ARG A 99 -3.99 6.52 19.66
N GLU A 100 -2.84 7.16 19.83
CA GLU A 100 -1.99 7.55 18.72
C GLU A 100 -1.05 6.40 18.33
N PHE A 101 -0.90 6.21 17.03
CA PHE A 101 0.00 5.24 16.44
C PHE A 101 0.92 5.93 15.44
N THR A 102 2.13 5.42 15.28
CA THR A 102 3.05 5.87 14.24
C THR A 102 3.73 4.65 13.62
N ALA A 103 3.69 4.54 12.30
CA ALA A 103 4.33 3.47 11.56
C ALA A 103 4.86 3.95 10.21
N ARG A 104 5.82 3.21 9.65
CA ARG A 104 6.20 3.37 8.24
C ARG A 104 5.12 2.75 7.37
N ASP A 105 4.88 3.36 6.21
CA ASP A 105 3.88 2.85 5.28
C ASP A 105 4.38 1.56 4.59
N PRO A 106 3.68 0.41 4.72
CA PRO A 106 4.01 -0.83 4.00
C PRO A 106 4.04 -0.64 2.47
N TYR A 107 3.22 0.28 1.95
CA TYR A 107 3.08 0.55 0.52
C TYR A 107 4.16 1.46 -0.03
N SER A 108 5.09 1.94 0.81
CA SER A 108 6.27 2.70 0.38
C SER A 108 7.45 1.81 -0.07
N PHE A 109 7.36 0.49 0.13
CA PHE A 109 8.44 -0.44 -0.20
C PHE A 109 8.27 -1.00 -1.63
N PRO A 110 9.36 -1.24 -2.38
CA PRO A 110 9.30 -1.91 -3.66
C PRO A 110 8.95 -3.40 -3.49
N PRO A 111 8.63 -4.12 -4.59
CA PRO A 111 8.56 -5.58 -4.58
C PRO A 111 9.89 -6.17 -4.10
N LEU A 112 9.84 -7.15 -3.20
CA LEU A 112 11.05 -7.69 -2.55
C LEU A 112 11.41 -9.08 -3.05
N LEU A 113 10.45 -9.84 -3.55
CA LEU A 113 10.71 -11.11 -4.21
C LEU A 113 11.34 -10.90 -5.59
N SER A 114 12.50 -11.50 -5.80
CA SER A 114 13.20 -11.44 -7.08
C SER A 114 12.38 -12.13 -8.18
N LEU A 115 12.47 -11.62 -9.41
CA LEU A 115 11.83 -12.26 -10.56
C LEU A 115 12.39 -13.67 -10.82
N TYR A 116 13.65 -13.91 -10.45
CA TYR A 116 14.31 -15.20 -10.58
C TYR A 116 13.70 -16.24 -9.64
N ASP A 117 13.50 -15.91 -8.36
CA ASP A 117 12.87 -16.83 -7.40
C ASP A 117 11.42 -17.15 -7.80
N LEU A 118 10.68 -16.15 -8.25
CA LEU A 118 9.31 -16.32 -8.75
C LEU A 118 9.28 -17.23 -9.99
N HIS A 119 10.22 -17.06 -10.91
CA HIS A 119 10.34 -17.90 -12.10
C HIS A 119 10.65 -19.36 -11.74
N LEU A 120 11.67 -19.60 -10.91
CA LEU A 120 12.01 -20.95 -10.44
C LEU A 120 10.85 -21.61 -9.70
N PHE A 121 10.11 -20.84 -8.90
CA PHE A 121 8.95 -21.34 -8.17
C PHE A 121 7.84 -21.78 -9.13
N ASN A 122 7.54 -20.98 -10.15
CA ASN A 122 6.53 -21.30 -11.15
C ASN A 122 6.91 -22.50 -12.02
N GLU A 123 8.21 -22.75 -12.25
CA GLU A 123 8.68 -23.96 -12.95
C GLU A 123 8.71 -25.22 -12.07
N GLY A 124 8.40 -25.11 -10.77
CA GLY A 124 8.53 -26.23 -9.82
C GLY A 124 9.98 -26.62 -9.50
N ARG A 125 10.94 -25.74 -9.82
CA ARG A 125 12.39 -25.99 -9.69
C ARG A 125 13.02 -25.33 -8.46
N HIS A 126 12.24 -24.56 -7.70
CA HIS A 126 12.75 -23.86 -6.54
C HIS A 126 12.84 -24.77 -5.30
N LEU A 127 13.94 -25.51 -5.18
CA LEU A 127 14.22 -26.42 -4.05
C LEU A 127 14.20 -25.75 -2.66
N HIS A 128 14.32 -24.42 -2.63
CA HIS A 128 14.38 -23.59 -1.43
C HIS A 128 13.20 -22.61 -1.32
N ALA A 129 12.06 -22.92 -1.94
CA ALA A 129 10.88 -22.05 -1.93
C ALA A 129 10.46 -21.62 -0.50
N TYR A 130 10.68 -22.46 0.51
CA TYR A 130 10.41 -22.17 1.92
C TYR A 130 11.23 -20.99 2.49
N ARG A 131 12.34 -20.61 1.87
CA ARG A 131 13.15 -19.42 2.27
C ARG A 131 12.57 -18.11 1.75
N VAL A 132 11.62 -18.22 0.83
CA VAL A 132 11.05 -17.13 0.05
C VAL A 132 9.57 -16.95 0.39
N LEU A 133 8.81 -18.04 0.39
CA LEU A 133 7.42 -18.09 0.84
C LEU A 133 7.31 -18.24 2.35
N GLY A 134 6.22 -17.74 2.92
CA GLY A 134 5.96 -17.68 4.36
C GLY A 134 6.18 -16.28 4.92
N ALA A 135 6.42 -16.19 6.23
CA ALA A 135 6.71 -14.96 6.94
C ALA A 135 8.20 -14.94 7.32
N HIS A 136 8.95 -13.99 6.77
CA HIS A 136 10.40 -13.90 6.97
C HIS A 136 10.79 -12.52 7.50
N PRO A 137 11.41 -12.43 8.69
CA PRO A 137 12.06 -11.22 9.12
C PRO A 137 13.07 -10.73 8.07
N ARG A 138 13.01 -9.44 7.74
CA ARG A 138 13.87 -8.79 6.74
C ARG A 138 14.30 -7.41 7.23
N LEU A 139 15.51 -7.03 6.84
CA LEU A 139 16.00 -5.67 6.92
C LEU A 139 16.00 -5.11 5.49
N VAL A 140 15.10 -4.16 5.22
CA VAL A 140 14.91 -3.57 3.90
C VAL A 140 15.25 -2.10 4.01
N GLU A 141 16.32 -1.67 3.34
CA GLU A 141 16.76 -0.27 3.34
C GLU A 141 16.90 0.33 4.76
N GLY A 142 17.44 -0.47 5.68
CA GLY A 142 17.62 -0.09 7.10
C GLY A 142 16.35 -0.18 7.96
N VAL A 143 15.22 -0.65 7.41
CA VAL A 143 13.96 -0.84 8.12
C VAL A 143 13.75 -2.32 8.43
N SER A 144 13.63 -2.66 9.71
CA SER A 144 13.26 -4.01 10.15
C SER A 144 11.75 -4.23 9.99
N GLY A 145 11.37 -5.42 9.56
CA GLY A 145 9.98 -5.84 9.48
C GLY A 145 9.88 -7.31 9.05
N VAL A 146 8.70 -7.71 8.61
CA VAL A 146 8.43 -9.07 8.13
C VAL A 146 7.91 -9.01 6.70
N LEU A 147 8.55 -9.76 5.81
CA LEU A 147 8.06 -10.02 4.46
C LEU A 147 7.15 -11.24 4.50
N PHE A 148 5.88 -11.06 4.17
CA PHE A 148 4.94 -12.14 3.91
C PHE A 148 4.91 -12.44 2.43
N ALA A 149 4.96 -13.74 2.10
CA ALA A 149 4.77 -14.21 0.74
C ALA A 149 3.96 -15.50 0.72
N VAL A 150 2.96 -15.60 -0.16
CA VAL A 150 2.11 -16.79 -0.27
C VAL A 150 1.76 -17.09 -1.71
N TRP A 151 1.80 -18.36 -2.09
CA TRP A 151 1.29 -18.81 -3.37
C TRP A 151 -0.24 -18.94 -3.32
N ALA A 152 -0.92 -18.17 -4.15
CA ALA A 152 -2.38 -18.19 -4.24
C ALA A 152 -2.82 -17.75 -5.65
N PRO A 153 -2.64 -18.61 -6.67
CA PRO A 153 -2.79 -18.23 -8.08
C PRO A 153 -4.21 -17.82 -8.46
N ASN A 154 -5.20 -18.40 -7.78
CA ASN A 154 -6.62 -18.23 -8.07
C ASN A 154 -7.31 -17.28 -7.07
N ALA A 155 -6.57 -16.75 -6.09
CA ALA A 155 -7.14 -15.76 -5.18
C ALA A 155 -7.39 -14.45 -5.92
N GLU A 156 -8.53 -13.84 -5.68
CA GLU A 156 -8.83 -12.48 -6.18
C GLU A 156 -8.07 -11.43 -5.37
N ARG A 157 -7.86 -11.72 -4.08
CA ARG A 157 -7.17 -10.85 -3.13
C ARG A 157 -6.61 -11.67 -1.98
N VAL A 158 -5.48 -11.22 -1.43
CA VAL A 158 -4.87 -11.78 -0.23
C VAL A 158 -4.55 -10.65 0.74
N SER A 159 -4.67 -10.88 2.03
CA SER A 159 -4.31 -9.93 3.09
C SER A 159 -3.62 -10.65 4.23
N VAL A 160 -2.70 -9.98 4.90
CA VAL A 160 -2.15 -10.46 6.18
C VAL A 160 -3.00 -9.90 7.31
N ILE A 161 -3.41 -10.75 8.25
CA ILE A 161 -4.20 -10.39 9.42
C ILE A 161 -3.49 -10.85 10.69
N GLY A 162 -3.64 -10.09 11.77
CA GLY A 162 -3.11 -10.42 13.08
C GLY A 162 -3.37 -9.30 14.09
N ASP A 163 -2.78 -9.41 15.27
CA ASP A 163 -2.99 -8.45 16.36
C ASP A 163 -2.64 -7.01 15.96
N PHE A 164 -1.59 -6.83 15.14
CA PHE A 164 -1.13 -5.52 14.69
C PHE A 164 -2.13 -4.77 13.79
N ASN A 165 -3.17 -5.43 13.29
CA ASN A 165 -4.19 -4.82 12.44
C ASN A 165 -5.62 -5.17 12.86
N TYR A 166 -5.83 -5.46 14.15
CA TYR A 166 -7.15 -5.75 14.72
C TYR A 166 -7.85 -6.94 14.05
N TRP A 167 -7.08 -7.87 13.48
CA TRP A 167 -7.60 -8.99 12.70
C TRP A 167 -8.47 -8.56 11.50
N ASP A 168 -8.30 -7.32 11.01
CA ASP A 168 -9.07 -6.78 9.90
C ASP A 168 -8.22 -6.81 8.61
N GLY A 169 -8.67 -7.64 7.67
CA GLY A 169 -8.01 -7.84 6.38
C GLY A 169 -7.95 -6.60 5.49
N ARG A 170 -8.69 -5.54 5.77
CA ARG A 170 -8.71 -4.33 4.93
C ARG A 170 -7.44 -3.48 5.06
N TYR A 171 -6.71 -3.58 6.18
CA TYR A 171 -5.53 -2.75 6.44
C TYR A 171 -4.30 -3.16 5.61
N HIS A 172 -4.05 -4.46 5.46
CA HIS A 172 -2.80 -4.97 4.88
C HIS A 172 -3.01 -5.96 3.73
N PRO A 173 -3.72 -5.58 2.64
CA PRO A 173 -3.73 -6.39 1.43
C PRO A 173 -2.36 -6.49 0.74
N LEU A 174 -2.05 -7.68 0.24
CA LEU A 174 -0.79 -8.00 -0.43
C LEU A 174 -0.82 -7.56 -1.90
N ARG A 175 0.36 -7.35 -2.49
CA ARG A 175 0.51 -7.17 -3.94
C ARG A 175 0.60 -8.52 -4.63
N ARG A 176 -0.02 -8.64 -5.82
CA ARG A 176 0.12 -9.82 -6.67
C ARG A 176 1.39 -9.75 -7.53
N ARG A 177 2.11 -10.86 -7.62
CA ARG A 177 3.35 -11.08 -8.38
C ARG A 177 3.25 -12.42 -9.12
N GLY A 178 2.53 -12.42 -10.25
CA GLY A 178 2.17 -13.65 -10.95
C GLY A 178 1.22 -14.51 -10.11
N HIS A 179 1.70 -15.66 -9.64
CA HIS A 179 0.95 -16.59 -8.78
C HIS A 179 1.23 -16.43 -7.29
N VAL A 180 2.17 -15.57 -6.93
CA VAL A 180 2.57 -15.30 -5.54
C VAL A 180 2.07 -13.93 -5.13
N TRP A 181 1.72 -13.78 -3.87
CA TRP A 181 1.35 -12.52 -3.24
C TRP A 181 2.43 -12.15 -2.24
N GLU A 182 2.79 -10.87 -2.14
CA GLU A 182 3.77 -10.40 -1.15
C GLU A 182 3.37 -9.08 -0.47
N LEU A 183 3.83 -8.87 0.76
CA LEU A 183 3.81 -7.58 1.44
C LEU A 183 4.90 -7.55 2.51
N PHE A 184 5.65 -6.45 2.55
CA PHE A 184 6.55 -6.16 3.66
C PHE A 184 5.82 -5.28 4.67
N VAL A 185 5.66 -5.76 5.89
CA VAL A 185 5.09 -4.98 6.99
C VAL A 185 6.24 -4.48 7.87
N PRO A 186 6.55 -3.18 7.86
CA PRO A 186 7.63 -2.62 8.66
C PRO A 186 7.27 -2.57 10.14
N GLY A 187 8.26 -2.69 11.01
CA GLY A 187 8.13 -2.50 12.45
C GLY A 187 7.51 -3.66 13.23
N ILE A 188 6.95 -4.68 12.56
CA ILE A 188 6.50 -5.90 13.24
C ILE A 188 7.66 -6.90 13.40
N THR A 189 7.54 -7.75 14.43
CA THR A 189 8.55 -8.76 14.79
C THR A 189 7.92 -10.15 14.83
N ALA A 190 8.75 -11.19 14.88
CA ALA A 190 8.27 -12.55 15.08
C ALA A 190 7.84 -12.75 16.54
N GLY A 191 6.67 -13.35 16.76
CA GLY A 191 6.13 -13.62 18.10
C GLY A 191 4.66 -13.26 18.16
#